data_AF-A0AAJ0TAU3-F1
#
_entry.id   AF-A0AAJ0TAU3-F1
#
_cell.length_a   1.000
_cell.length_b   1.000
_cell.length_c   1.000
_cell.angle_alpha   90.00
_cell.angle_beta   90.00
_cell.angle_gamma   90.00
#
_symmetry.space_group_name_H-M   'P 1'
#
loop_
_entity.id
_entity.type
_entity.pdbx_description
1 polymer ?
#
loop_
_entity_poly.entity_id
_entity_poly.type
_entity_poly.pdbx_seq_one_letter_code
_entity_poly.pdbx_strand_id
1 'polypeptide(L)'
;MSKAKFIYDSEVDSLMVYKEKKRIYGNISLGEIIVGFDAEYNIISVEILNPDILFNIPKKVLESINSVSLEWQNRKSLILIKINLVLENKEEITIPITLPVEKPLAA
;
A
#
# COMPACT_ATOMS: atom_id res chain seq x y z
N MET A 1 -13.31 0.58 -6.53
CA MET A 1 -11.94 1.11 -6.57
C MET A 1 -11.93 2.57 -6.13
N SER A 2 -11.44 2.86 -4.91
CA SER A 2 -11.14 4.25 -4.54
C SER A 2 -9.81 4.65 -5.15
N LYS A 3 -9.77 5.73 -5.93
CA LYS A 3 -8.51 6.29 -6.45
C LYS A 3 -7.60 6.64 -5.26
N ALA A 4 -6.39 6.12 -5.25
CA ALA A 4 -5.34 6.49 -4.31
C ALA A 4 -4.30 7.37 -5.03
N LYS A 5 -3.53 8.11 -4.25
CA LYS A 5 -2.33 8.81 -4.70
C LYS A 5 -1.10 8.03 -4.27
N PHE A 6 0.02 8.34 -4.89
CA PHE A 6 1.29 7.74 -4.54
C PHE A 6 2.42 8.76 -4.63
N ILE A 7 3.49 8.46 -3.91
CA ILE A 7 4.80 9.07 -4.01
C ILE A 7 5.80 7.93 -4.05
N TYR A 8 6.67 7.91 -5.05
CA TYR A 8 7.82 7.03 -5.07
C TYR A 8 9.09 7.89 -5.03
N ASP A 9 9.97 7.60 -4.07
CA ASP A 9 11.27 8.24 -3.92
C ASP A 9 12.35 7.19 -4.20
N SER A 10 13.07 7.34 -5.32
CA SER A 10 14.09 6.38 -5.74
C SER A 10 15.43 6.53 -5.00
N GLU A 11 15.66 7.65 -4.32
CA GLU A 11 16.89 7.88 -3.54
C GLU A 11 16.87 7.07 -2.24
N VAL A 12 15.72 7.05 -1.56
CA VAL A 12 15.52 6.28 -0.32
C VAL A 12 14.73 4.99 -0.53
N ASP A 13 14.30 4.72 -1.77
CA ASP A 13 13.55 3.53 -2.16
C ASP A 13 12.27 3.33 -1.34
N SER A 14 11.41 4.34 -1.34
CA SER A 14 10.15 4.31 -0.62
C SER A 14 8.98 4.53 -1.58
N LEU A 15 8.01 3.62 -1.55
CA LEU A 15 6.73 3.75 -2.23
C LEU A 15 5.63 3.97 -1.20
N MET A 16 5.10 5.20 -1.13
CA MET A 16 3.94 5.53 -0.33
C MET A 16 2.69 5.58 -1.21
N VAL A 17 1.65 4.84 -0.84
CA VAL A 17 0.31 4.87 -1.45
C VAL A 17 -0.69 5.33 -0.40
N TYR A 18 -1.51 6.35 -0.71
CA TYR A 18 -2.40 6.96 0.29
C TYR A 18 -3.71 7.50 -0.30
N LYS A 19 -4.74 7.59 0.54
CA LYS A 19 -6.02 8.24 0.23
C LYS A 19 -5.89 9.75 0.47
N GLU A 20 -6.11 10.53 -0.59
CA GLU A 20 -6.02 11.99 -0.54
C GLU A 20 -7.01 12.59 0.47
N LYS A 21 -6.61 13.67 1.17
CA LYS A 21 -7.43 14.38 2.17
C LYS A 21 -7.84 13.55 3.40
N LYS A 22 -7.26 12.37 3.60
CA LYS A 22 -7.40 11.59 4.85
C LYS A 22 -6.19 11.84 5.74
N ARG A 23 -6.42 11.92 7.05
CA ARG A 23 -5.38 12.12 8.06
C ARG A 23 -5.01 10.77 8.68
N ILE A 24 -3.71 10.48 8.72
CA ILE A 24 -3.17 9.33 9.47
C ILE A 24 -3.30 9.65 10.96
N TYR A 25 -4.06 8.82 11.67
CA TYR A 25 -4.24 8.88 13.11
C TYR A 25 -3.23 7.99 13.83
N GLY A 26 -2.94 6.81 13.26
CA GLY A 26 -1.94 5.88 13.77
C GLY A 26 -1.37 5.01 12.65
N ASN A 27 -0.29 4.29 12.94
CA ASN A 27 0.31 3.35 12.01
C ASN A 27 0.72 2.05 12.71
N ILE A 28 0.85 0.99 11.92
CA ILE A 28 1.47 -0.29 12.30
C ILE A 28 2.62 -0.50 11.33
N SER A 29 3.81 -0.78 11.87
CA SER A 29 5.00 -1.15 11.10
C SER A 29 5.26 -2.65 11.22
N LEU A 30 5.43 -3.33 10.09
CA LEU A 30 5.77 -4.75 9.98
C LEU A 30 6.97 -4.87 9.04
N GLY A 31 8.18 -4.81 9.63
CA GLY A 31 9.41 -4.73 8.85
C GLY A 31 9.38 -3.51 7.93
N GLU A 32 9.54 -3.76 6.63
CA GLU A 32 9.60 -2.74 5.58
C GLU A 32 8.22 -2.22 5.14
N ILE A 33 7.13 -2.65 5.79
CA ILE A 33 5.76 -2.24 5.43
C ILE A 33 5.16 -1.44 6.58
N ILE A 34 4.71 -0.22 6.29
CA ILE A 34 4.06 0.68 7.25
C ILE A 34 2.63 0.93 6.78
N VAL A 35 1.64 0.53 7.57
CA VAL A 35 0.23 0.70 7.26
C VAL A 35 -0.36 1.79 8.14
N GLY A 36 -0.95 2.80 7.52
CA GLY A 36 -1.55 3.94 8.20
C GLY A 36 -3.07 3.87 8.24
N PHE A 37 -3.61 4.20 9.40
CA PHE A 37 -5.02 4.13 9.75
C PHE A 37 -5.59 5.51 10.07
N ASP A 38 -6.85 5.73 9.73
CA ASP A 38 -7.60 6.87 10.27
C ASP A 38 -8.17 6.56 11.67
N ALA A 39 -8.88 7.52 12.27
CA ALA A 39 -9.45 7.39 13.61
C ALA A 39 -10.55 6.30 13.71
N GLU A 40 -11.08 5.85 12.57
CA GLU A 40 -12.07 4.78 12.47
C GLU A 40 -11.42 3.42 12.17
N TYR A 41 -10.08 3.34 12.23
CA TYR A 41 -9.28 2.16 11.90
C TYR A 41 -9.39 1.71 10.43
N ASN A 42 -9.81 2.59 9.53
CA ASN A 42 -9.75 2.29 8.10
C ASN A 42 -8.31 2.44 7.61
N ILE A 43 -7.87 1.54 6.74
CA ILE A 43 -6.58 1.71 6.05
C ILE A 43 -6.71 2.86 5.06
N ILE A 44 -5.84 3.86 5.24
CA ILE A 44 -5.76 5.04 4.38
C ILE A 44 -4.41 5.21 3.71
N SER A 45 -3.36 4.56 4.21
CA SER A 45 -2.05 4.57 3.56
C SER A 45 -1.31 3.25 3.75
N VAL A 46 -0.42 2.96 2.80
CA VAL A 46 0.59 1.93 2.91
C VAL A 46 1.88 2.52 2.37
N GLU A 47 2.94 2.46 3.15
CA GLU A 47 4.30 2.74 2.71
C GLU A 47 5.09 1.43 2.68
N ILE A 48 5.81 1.22 1.59
CA ILE A 48 6.70 0.09 1.37
C ILE A 48 8.10 0.66 1.23
N LEU A 49 8.99 0.27 2.15
CA LEU A 49 10.42 0.52 2.07
C LEU A 49 11.08 -0.60 1.26
N ASN A 50 12.09 -0.24 0.47
CA ASN A 50 12.82 -1.15 -0.41
C ASN A 50 11.90 -2.06 -1.26
N PRO A 51 10.85 -1.52 -1.93
CA PRO A 51 9.92 -2.31 -2.75
C PRO A 51 10.63 -3.10 -3.87
N ASP A 52 11.79 -2.63 -4.33
CA ASP A 52 12.57 -3.30 -5.35
C ASP A 52 13.15 -4.64 -4.87
N ILE A 53 13.60 -4.71 -3.62
CA ILE A 53 14.12 -5.91 -2.96
C ILE A 53 12.96 -6.76 -2.45
N LEU A 54 11.98 -6.13 -1.80
CA LEU A 54 10.90 -6.85 -1.13
C LEU A 54 9.96 -7.58 -2.11
N PHE A 55 9.70 -6.96 -3.27
CA PHE A 55 8.79 -7.49 -4.28
C PHE A 55 9.47 -7.81 -5.61
N ASN A 56 10.80 -7.66 -5.69
CA ASN A 56 11.58 -7.89 -6.92
C ASN A 56 11.07 -7.01 -8.10
N ILE A 57 10.66 -5.77 -7.81
CA ILE A 57 10.16 -4.81 -8.80
C ILE A 57 11.26 -3.80 -9.11
N PRO A 58 11.88 -3.80 -10.30
CA PRO A 58 12.99 -2.90 -10.58
C PRO A 58 12.63 -1.42 -10.34
N LYS A 59 13.55 -0.62 -9.78
CA LYS A 59 13.32 0.82 -9.53
C LYS A 59 12.77 1.57 -10.74
N LYS A 60 13.30 1.29 -11.93
CA LYS A 60 12.82 1.88 -13.20
C LYS A 60 11.34 1.60 -13.48
N VAL A 61 10.84 0.43 -13.06
CA VAL A 61 9.43 0.07 -13.16
C VAL A 61 8.61 0.91 -12.17
N LEU A 62 9.09 1.06 -10.93
CA LEU A 62 8.45 1.91 -9.92
C LEU A 62 8.43 3.41 -10.32
N GLU A 63 9.45 3.89 -11.04
CA GLU A 63 9.49 5.25 -11.59
C GLU A 63 8.43 5.46 -12.71
N SER A 64 8.00 4.39 -13.37
CA SER A 64 6.99 4.43 -14.44
C SER A 64 5.55 4.20 -13.94
N ILE A 65 5.31 4.25 -12.63
CA ILE A 65 3.94 4.16 -12.09
C ILE A 65 3.16 5.39 -12.58
N ASN A 66 2.06 5.14 -13.28
CA ASN A 66 1.16 6.18 -13.76
C ASN A 66 -0.04 6.37 -12.82
N SER A 67 -0.57 5.28 -12.27
CA SER A 67 -1.65 5.36 -11.27
C SER A 67 -1.63 4.20 -10.30
N VAL A 68 -2.26 4.39 -9.15
CA VAL A 68 -2.38 3.36 -8.12
C VAL A 68 -3.80 3.23 -7.61
N SER A 69 -4.15 2.02 -7.17
CA SER A 69 -5.34 1.78 -6.37
C SER A 69 -4.96 0.99 -5.11
N LEU A 70 -5.64 1.32 -4.02
CA LEU A 70 -5.50 0.66 -2.73
C LEU A 70 -6.84 0.03 -2.37
N GLU A 71 -6.83 -1.29 -2.22
CA GLU A 71 -7.97 -2.07 -1.79
C GLU A 71 -7.58 -2.89 -0.57
N TRP A 72 -8.53 -3.14 0.32
CA TRP A 72 -8.31 -4.07 1.41
C TRP A 72 -9.58 -4.86 1.70
N GLN A 73 -9.40 -6.07 2.23
CA GLN A 73 -10.47 -6.98 2.63
C GLN A 73 -10.15 -7.58 3.99
N ASN A 74 -11.11 -7.49 4.91
CA ASN A 74 -11.05 -8.23 6.18
C ASN A 74 -11.51 -9.67 5.93
N ARG A 75 -10.70 -10.65 6.34
CA ARG A 75 -11.04 -12.08 6.28
C ARG A 75 -10.69 -12.75 7.60
N LYS A 76 -11.69 -12.89 8.49
CA LYS A 76 -11.55 -13.56 9.79
C LYS A 76 -10.31 -13.07 10.57
N SER A 77 -9.19 -13.79 10.46
CA SER A 77 -7.93 -13.53 11.15
C SER A 77 -6.87 -12.80 10.31
N LEU A 78 -7.22 -12.27 9.14
CA LEU A 78 -6.30 -11.61 8.22
C LEU A 78 -6.92 -10.35 7.61
N ILE A 79 -6.10 -9.34 7.39
CA ILE A 79 -6.40 -8.23 6.49
C ILE A 79 -5.55 -8.44 5.24
N LEU A 80 -6.21 -8.59 4.09
CA LEU A 80 -5.53 -8.60 2.80
C LEU A 80 -5.58 -7.20 2.21
N ILE A 81 -4.42 -6.60 2.00
CA ILE A 81 -4.27 -5.32 1.32
C ILE A 81 -3.72 -5.61 -0.08
N LYS A 82 -4.31 -4.97 -1.08
CA LYS A 82 -3.88 -5.03 -2.47
C LYS A 82 -3.54 -3.63 -2.94
N ILE A 83 -2.31 -3.44 -3.37
CA ILE A 83 -1.89 -2.24 -4.08
C ILE A 83 -1.78 -2.64 -5.55
N ASN A 84 -2.62 -2.06 -6.41
CA ASN A 84 -2.49 -2.25 -7.85
C ASN A 84 -1.81 -1.02 -8.43
N LEU A 85 -0.68 -1.23 -9.08
CA LEU A 85 0.09 -0.25 -9.81
C LEU A 85 -0.25 -0.40 -11.29
N VAL A 86 -0.58 0.71 -11.95
CA VAL A 86 -0.73 0.78 -13.40
C VAL A 86 0.44 1.59 -13.92
N LEU A 87 1.25 0.99 -14.77
CA LEU A 87 2.43 1.61 -15.37
C LEU A 87 2.06 2.50 -16.56
N GLU A 88 2.99 3.33 -17.02
CA GLU A 88 2.82 4.17 -18.22
C GLU A 88 2.51 3.36 -19.48
N ASN A 89 3.09 2.16 -19.61
CA ASN A 89 2.82 1.22 -20.70
C ASN A 89 1.49 0.46 -20.57
N LYS A 90 0.68 0.76 -19.54
CA LYS A 90 -0.58 0.10 -19.18
C LYS A 90 -0.45 -1.33 -18.64
N GLU A 91 0.75 -1.81 -18.36
CA GLU A 91 0.91 -3.04 -17.58
C GLU A 91 0.47 -2.83 -16.14
N GLU A 92 -0.03 -3.90 -15.52
CA GLU A 92 -0.53 -3.87 -14.15
C GLU A 92 0.30 -4.79 -13.26
N ILE A 93 0.70 -4.27 -12.09
CA ILE A 93 1.40 -5.02 -11.04
C ILE A 93 0.55 -4.96 -9.78
N THR A 94 0.26 -6.12 -9.20
CA THR A 94 -0.42 -6.21 -7.90
C THR A 94 0.57 -6.61 -6.82
N ILE A 95 0.70 -5.78 -5.79
CA ILE A 95 1.44 -6.07 -4.56
C ILE A 95 0.44 -6.53 -3.49
N PRO A 96 0.44 -7.82 -3.12
CA PRO A 96 -0.37 -8.31 -2.02
C PRO A 96 0.37 -8.18 -0.69
N ILE A 97 -0.28 -7.58 0.31
CA ILE A 97 0.22 -7.49 1.69
C ILE A 97 -0.80 -8.16 2.60
N THR A 98 -0.34 -9.05 3.46
CA THR A 98 -1.20 -9.76 4.42
C THR A 98 -0.82 -9.36 5.83
N LEU A 99 -1.76 -8.79 6.57
CA LEU A 99 -1.60 -8.47 7.99
C LEU A 99 -2.35 -9.51 8.83
N PRO A 100 -1.70 -10.20 9.78
CA PRO A 100 -2.41 -11.02 10.75
C PRO A 100 -3.19 -10.15 11.73
N VAL A 101 -4.41 -10.56 12.06
CA VAL A 101 -5.22 -9.94 13.13
C VAL A 101 -5.81 -11.02 14.03
N GLU A 102 -5.74 -10.82 15.35
CA GLU A 102 -6.32 -11.76 16.33
C GLU A 102 -7.86 -11.78 16.26
N LYS A 103 -8.47 -10.65 15.88
CA LYS A 103 -9.92 -10.51 15.66
C LYS A 103 -10.19 -9.69 14.39
N PRO A 104 -11.21 -10.05 13.59
CA PRO A 104 -11.58 -9.26 12.43
C PRO A 104 -11.95 -7.84 12.85
N LEU A 105 -11.42 -6.83 12.15
CA LEU A 105 -11.92 -5.45 12.25
C LEU A 105 -13.38 -5.44 11.77
N ALA A 106 -14.27 -4.79 12.51
CA ALA A 106 -15.68 -4.65 12.13
C ALA A 106 -15.77 -4.01 10.74
N ALA A 107 -16.60 -4.58 9.87
CA ALA A 107 -16.77 -4.17 8.48
C ALA A 107 -17.72 -2.97 8.35
#